data_AF-A0A377LUL5-F1
#
_entry.id   AF-A0A377LUL5-F1
#
_cell.length_a   1.000
_cell.length_b   1.000
_cell.length_c   1.000
_cell.angle_alpha   90.00
_cell.angle_beta   90.00
_cell.angle_gamma   90.00
#
_symmetry.space_group_name_H-M   'P 1'
#
loop_
_entity.id
_entity.type
_entity.pdbx_description
1 polymer ?
#
loop_
_entity_poly.entity_id
_entity_poly.type
_entity_poly.pdbx_seq_one_letter_code
_entity_poly.pdbx_strand_id
1 'polypeptide(L)'
;MGTSTMNNVMMPKIAGLVEEMTGLRFRNKRASAFGSHGWSGGAVDRLSTRLQDAGFEMSMSLKAKWRPDLDALEVCRQHGRDIARQWALAPLPEAAALPAEQPQTCAGAASADLGPRMQCSVCQWIYDPELGEPLQDVAPGTPWSEVPDNFLCPECSLGKDVFDELATEAK
;
A
#
# COMPACT_ATOMS: atom_id res chain seq x y z
N MET A 1 3.69 13.45 -9.30
CA MET A 1 4.48 13.61 -8.05
C MET A 1 3.61 14.28 -7.00
N GLY A 2 3.71 13.83 -5.75
CA GLY A 2 2.84 14.26 -4.66
C GLY A 2 3.56 15.18 -3.66
N THR A 3 2.92 16.27 -3.23
CA THR A 3 3.36 17.07 -2.07
C THR A 3 2.17 17.69 -1.36
N SER A 4 2.17 17.69 -0.03
CA SER A 4 1.27 18.55 0.74
C SER A 4 1.82 19.96 0.83
N THR A 5 0.97 20.91 1.26
CA THR A 5 1.42 22.29 1.54
C THR A 5 1.92 22.39 2.98
N MET A 6 3.20 22.74 3.14
CA MET A 6 3.85 22.95 4.44
C MET A 6 4.45 24.37 4.45
N ASN A 7 4.02 25.23 5.38
CA ASN A 7 4.51 26.62 5.48
C ASN A 7 4.44 27.39 4.13
N ASN A 8 3.33 27.26 3.39
CA ASN A 8 3.11 27.85 2.06
C ASN A 8 4.09 27.39 0.96
N VAL A 9 4.86 26.33 1.22
CA VAL A 9 5.81 25.73 0.27
C VAL A 9 5.58 24.21 0.16
N MET A 10 6.27 23.59 -0.80
CA MET A 10 6.30 22.13 -0.93
C MET A 10 7.23 21.49 0.11
N MET A 11 7.09 20.19 0.33
CA MET A 11 7.93 19.46 1.27
C MET A 11 9.41 19.46 0.81
N PRO A 12 10.38 19.59 1.74
CA PRO A 12 11.79 19.78 1.40
C PRO A 12 12.39 18.60 0.62
N LYS A 13 11.98 17.37 0.94
CA LYS A 13 12.43 16.18 0.21
C LYS A 13 11.97 16.18 -1.24
N ILE A 14 10.75 16.65 -1.50
CA ILE A 14 10.21 16.79 -2.86
C ILE A 14 10.94 17.93 -3.59
N ALA A 15 11.20 19.06 -2.92
CA ALA A 15 11.96 20.14 -3.50
C ALA A 15 13.39 19.69 -3.92
N GLY A 16 14.09 18.98 -3.05
CA GLY A 16 15.43 18.44 -3.35
C GLY A 16 15.42 17.46 -4.51
N LEU A 17 14.43 16.56 -4.56
CA LEU A 17 14.27 15.61 -5.67
C LEU A 17 14.01 16.33 -6.99
N VAL A 18 13.15 17.36 -7.01
CA VAL A 18 12.86 18.11 -8.24
C VAL A 18 14.07 18.93 -8.70
N GLU A 19 14.85 19.46 -7.77
CA GLU A 19 16.11 20.15 -8.08
C GLU A 19 17.12 19.19 -8.74
N GLU A 20 17.27 17.97 -8.20
CA GLU A 20 18.12 16.94 -8.80
C GLU A 20 17.61 16.53 -10.19
N MET A 21 16.30 16.31 -10.35
CA MET A 21 15.68 16.00 -11.64
C MET A 21 15.91 17.10 -12.69
N THR A 22 15.96 18.36 -12.26
CA THR A 22 16.29 19.51 -13.13
C THR A 22 17.73 19.40 -13.64
N GLY A 23 18.67 19.01 -12.79
CA GLY A 23 20.07 18.74 -13.17
C GLY A 23 20.22 17.54 -14.11
N LEU A 24 19.44 16.48 -13.89
CA LEU A 24 19.45 15.26 -14.73
C LEU A 24 18.84 15.45 -16.12
N ARG A 25 18.06 16.53 -16.33
CA ARG A 25 17.50 16.93 -17.64
C ARG A 25 16.78 15.79 -18.36
N PHE A 26 15.79 15.20 -17.70
CA PHE A 26 14.92 14.22 -18.35
C PHE A 26 14.28 14.78 -19.64
N ARG A 27 14.06 13.91 -20.62
CA ARG A 27 13.48 14.25 -21.92
C ARG A 27 12.35 13.28 -22.27
N ASN A 28 11.36 13.79 -23.00
CA ASN A 28 10.20 13.02 -23.45
C ASN A 28 9.47 12.30 -22.30
N LYS A 29 9.32 12.99 -21.15
CA LYS A 29 8.58 12.48 -20.00
C LYS A 29 7.45 13.44 -19.66
N ARG A 30 6.30 12.86 -19.33
CA ARG A 30 5.12 13.57 -18.86
C ARG A 30 5.07 13.53 -17.34
N ALA A 31 4.44 14.52 -16.74
CA ALA A 31 4.24 14.57 -15.29
C ALA A 31 2.88 15.17 -14.93
N SER A 32 2.35 14.76 -13.78
CA SER A 32 1.17 15.36 -13.16
C SER A 32 1.51 15.61 -11.69
N ALA A 33 1.22 16.82 -11.20
CA ALA A 33 1.41 17.19 -9.81
C ALA A 33 0.12 16.94 -9.01
N PHE A 34 0.24 16.40 -7.81
CA PHE A 34 -0.91 16.20 -6.93
C PHE A 34 -0.58 16.49 -5.48
N GLY A 35 -1.60 16.72 -4.64
CA GLY A 35 -1.35 16.97 -3.23
C GLY A 35 -2.56 17.39 -2.41
N SER A 36 -2.40 17.31 -1.09
CA SER A 36 -3.39 17.82 -0.13
C SER A 36 -2.99 19.18 0.45
N HIS A 37 -3.97 19.95 0.91
CA HIS A 37 -3.76 21.23 1.59
C HIS A 37 -4.81 21.46 2.68
N GLY A 38 -4.47 22.25 3.70
CA GLY A 38 -5.42 22.62 4.76
C GLY A 38 -6.29 23.82 4.38
N TRP A 39 -5.64 24.93 4.01
CA TRP A 39 -6.28 26.24 3.84
C TRP A 39 -6.06 26.82 2.43
N SER A 40 -5.06 27.68 2.26
CA SER A 40 -4.71 28.36 1.00
C SER A 40 -4.02 27.44 0.00
N GLY A 41 -3.25 26.46 0.47
CA GLY A 41 -2.51 25.55 -0.39
C GLY A 41 -1.36 26.23 -1.15
N GLY A 42 -1.20 25.90 -2.44
CA GLY A 42 -0.20 26.51 -3.33
C GLY A 42 1.05 25.67 -3.59
N ALA A 43 1.32 24.64 -2.77
CA ALA A 43 2.49 23.77 -3.01
C ALA A 43 2.38 22.94 -4.29
N VAL A 44 1.17 22.49 -4.66
CA VAL A 44 0.94 21.69 -5.88
C VAL A 44 1.21 22.51 -7.14
N ASP A 45 0.77 23.77 -7.18
CA ASP A 45 1.04 24.66 -8.31
C ASP A 45 2.54 24.95 -8.43
N ARG A 46 3.19 25.24 -7.30
CA ARG A 46 4.64 25.45 -7.25
C ARG A 46 5.42 24.21 -7.72
N LEU A 47 4.95 23.01 -7.37
CA LEU A 47 5.52 21.74 -7.85
C LEU A 47 5.31 21.58 -9.36
N SER A 48 4.12 21.90 -9.87
CA SER A 48 3.80 21.83 -11.29
C SER A 48 4.73 22.72 -12.11
N THR A 49 4.95 23.96 -11.68
CA THR A 49 5.90 24.88 -12.34
C THR A 49 7.32 24.33 -12.33
N ARG A 50 7.80 23.84 -11.18
CA ARG A 50 9.17 23.30 -11.07
C ARG A 50 9.40 22.05 -11.92
N LEU A 51 8.39 21.19 -12.05
CA LEU A 51 8.45 20.03 -12.94
C LEU A 51 8.44 20.44 -14.42
N GLN A 52 7.67 21.48 -14.77
CA GLN A 52 7.70 22.05 -16.11
C GLN A 52 9.09 22.63 -16.44
N ASP A 53 9.70 23.36 -15.50
CA ASP A 53 11.05 23.90 -15.64
C ASP A 53 12.11 22.79 -15.77
N ALA A 54 11.90 21.65 -15.12
CA ALA A 54 12.75 20.46 -15.25
C ALA A 54 12.64 19.75 -16.62
N GLY A 55 11.70 20.19 -17.48
CA GLY A 55 11.53 19.67 -18.85
C GLY A 55 10.48 18.57 -18.99
N PHE A 56 9.58 18.42 -18.01
CA PHE A 56 8.45 17.51 -18.10
C PHE A 56 7.25 18.18 -18.80
N GLU A 57 6.56 17.42 -19.64
CA GLU A 57 5.27 17.83 -20.20
C GLU A 57 4.18 17.66 -19.12
N MET A 58 3.63 18.79 -18.65
CA MET A 58 2.69 18.79 -17.54
C MET A 58 1.27 18.46 -17.98
N SER A 59 0.64 17.52 -17.29
CA SER A 59 -0.80 17.23 -17.37
C SER A 59 -1.57 17.89 -16.22
N MET A 60 -2.89 17.69 -16.16
CA MET A 60 -3.74 18.30 -15.14
C MET A 60 -3.23 17.99 -13.72
N SER A 61 -3.36 18.96 -12.81
CA SER A 61 -2.94 18.81 -11.41
C SER A 61 -4.13 18.48 -10.53
N LEU A 62 -3.93 17.62 -9.53
CA LEU A 62 -4.97 17.17 -8.61
C LEU A 62 -4.77 17.76 -7.21
N LYS A 63 -5.79 18.41 -6.67
CA LYS A 63 -5.75 19.02 -5.33
C LYS A 63 -6.88 18.46 -4.46
N ALA A 64 -6.53 17.98 -3.28
CA ALA A 64 -7.51 17.59 -2.26
C ALA A 64 -7.37 18.51 -1.03
N LYS A 65 -8.49 18.77 -0.34
CA LYS A 65 -8.47 19.54 0.91
C LYS A 65 -8.51 18.57 2.09
N TRP A 66 -7.62 18.74 3.06
CA TRP A 66 -7.47 17.85 4.22
C TRP A 66 -7.30 16.37 3.84
N ARG A 67 -7.78 15.46 4.70
CA ARG A 67 -7.89 14.03 4.41
C ARG A 67 -9.08 13.84 3.45
N PRO A 68 -8.88 13.21 2.27
CA PRO A 68 -9.97 12.97 1.34
C PRO A 68 -10.99 11.99 1.92
N ASP A 69 -12.26 12.30 1.71
CA ASP A 69 -13.40 11.41 1.92
C ASP A 69 -13.58 10.44 0.75
N LEU A 70 -14.62 9.59 0.80
CA LEU A 70 -14.89 8.61 -0.24
C LEU A 70 -15.13 9.25 -1.61
N ASP A 71 -15.79 10.41 -1.65
CA ASP A 71 -16.09 11.15 -2.87
C ASP A 71 -14.82 11.76 -3.48
N ALA A 72 -13.99 12.41 -2.65
CA ALA A 72 -12.70 12.93 -3.08
C ALA A 72 -11.76 11.80 -3.55
N LEU A 73 -11.83 10.62 -2.93
CA LEU A 73 -11.09 9.45 -3.39
C LEU A 73 -11.58 8.94 -4.76
N GLU A 74 -12.87 9.07 -5.10
CA GLU A 74 -13.33 8.78 -6.46
C GLU A 74 -12.76 9.78 -7.47
N VAL A 75 -12.68 11.06 -7.13
CA VAL A 75 -12.02 12.08 -7.98
C VAL A 75 -10.54 11.72 -8.19
N CYS A 76 -9.83 11.30 -7.14
CA CYS A 76 -8.45 10.83 -7.26
C CYS A 76 -8.33 9.60 -8.19
N ARG A 77 -9.26 8.64 -8.09
CA ARG A 77 -9.31 7.46 -8.97
C ARG A 77 -9.57 7.86 -10.42
N GLN A 78 -10.52 8.76 -10.64
CA GLN A 78 -10.87 9.26 -11.97
C GLN A 78 -9.69 10.02 -12.60
N HIS A 79 -8.98 10.84 -11.84
CA HIS A 79 -7.75 11.50 -12.28
C HIS A 79 -6.71 10.48 -12.78
N GLY A 80 -6.54 9.36 -12.06
CA GLY A 80 -5.69 8.25 -12.50
C GLY A 80 -6.13 7.65 -13.84
N ARG A 81 -7.44 7.42 -14.03
CA ARG A 81 -8.00 6.91 -15.29
C ARG A 81 -7.75 7.87 -16.45
N ASP A 82 -7.89 9.18 -16.22
CA ASP A 82 -7.71 10.19 -17.26
C ASP A 82 -6.24 10.35 -17.65
N ILE A 83 -5.32 10.31 -16.69
CA ILE A 83 -3.87 10.27 -16.97
C ILE A 83 -3.50 9.02 -17.76
N ALA A 84 -4.02 7.85 -17.38
CA ALA A 84 -3.76 6.60 -18.09
C ALA A 84 -4.24 6.66 -19.55
N ARG A 85 -5.42 7.25 -19.81
CA ARG A 85 -5.95 7.48 -21.16
C ARG A 85 -5.09 8.44 -21.97
N GLN A 86 -4.67 9.55 -21.37
CA GLN A 86 -3.87 10.56 -22.05
C GLN A 86 -2.47 10.07 -22.42
N TRP A 87 -1.89 9.18 -21.62
CA TRP A 87 -0.51 8.71 -21.78
C TRP A 87 -0.42 7.29 -22.36
N ALA A 88 -1.55 6.73 -22.81
CA ALA A 88 -1.58 5.44 -23.49
C ALA A 88 -0.76 5.50 -24.78
N LEU A 89 0.21 4.59 -24.92
CA LEU A 89 1.08 4.48 -26.10
C LEU A 89 0.36 3.82 -27.29
N ALA A 90 -0.56 2.91 -26.97
CA ALA A 90 -1.40 2.18 -27.91
C ALA A 90 -2.86 2.55 -27.66
N PRO A 91 -3.75 2.44 -28.66
CA PRO A 91 -5.17 2.66 -28.46
C PRO A 91 -5.67 1.71 -27.37
N LEU A 92 -6.27 2.28 -26.33
CA LEU A 92 -6.87 1.49 -25.26
C LEU A 92 -8.04 0.69 -25.85
N PRO A 93 -8.20 -0.59 -25.46
CA PRO A 93 -9.39 -1.33 -25.82
C PRO A 93 -10.60 -0.56 -25.32
N GLU A 94 -11.54 -0.28 -26.22
CA GLU A 94 -12.80 0.37 -25.90
C GLU A 94 -13.50 -0.45 -24.83
N ALA A 95 -13.82 0.18 -23.70
CA ALA A 95 -14.06 -0.43 -22.40
C ALA A 95 -14.85 -1.75 -22.48
N ALA A 96 -14.13 -2.87 -22.62
CA ALA A 96 -14.60 -4.14 -22.13
C ALA A 96 -14.65 -3.95 -20.62
N ALA A 97 -15.87 -3.71 -20.12
CA ALA A 97 -16.16 -3.60 -18.71
C ALA A 97 -15.46 -4.73 -17.97
N LEU A 98 -14.34 -4.41 -17.32
CA LEU A 98 -13.79 -5.28 -16.31
C LEU A 98 -14.91 -5.42 -15.27
N PRO A 99 -15.37 -6.64 -14.93
CA PRO A 99 -16.37 -6.81 -13.89
C PRO A 99 -15.86 -6.07 -12.66
N ALA A 100 -16.72 -5.23 -12.09
CA ALA A 100 -16.41 -4.41 -10.93
C ALA A 100 -15.72 -5.26 -9.88
N GLU A 101 -14.42 -5.06 -9.71
CA GLU A 101 -13.66 -5.74 -8.68
C GLU A 101 -14.13 -5.14 -7.35
N GLN A 102 -14.97 -5.92 -6.68
CA GLN A 102 -15.44 -5.64 -5.34
C GLN A 102 -14.23 -5.43 -4.43
N PRO A 103 -14.31 -4.54 -3.42
CA PRO A 103 -13.21 -4.33 -2.49
C PRO A 103 -12.78 -5.70 -1.94
N GLN A 104 -11.56 -6.08 -2.28
CA GLN A 104 -10.93 -7.29 -1.81
C GLN A 104 -10.78 -7.17 -0.29
N THR A 105 -11.76 -7.65 0.45
CA THR A 105 -11.54 -8.18 1.77
C THR A 105 -10.70 -9.43 1.57
N CYS A 106 -9.48 -9.44 2.07
CA CYS A 106 -8.69 -10.66 2.28
C CYS A 106 -9.34 -11.50 3.40
N ALA A 107 -10.55 -12.01 3.13
CA ALA A 107 -11.28 -12.91 3.99
C ALA A 107 -11.97 -13.95 3.11
N GLY A 108 -11.53 -15.20 3.23
CA GLY A 108 -12.22 -16.36 2.67
C GLY A 108 -11.41 -17.19 1.67
N ALA A 109 -10.17 -17.54 1.98
CA ALA A 109 -9.76 -18.91 1.67
C ALA A 109 -10.60 -19.82 2.59
N ALA A 110 -11.15 -20.88 2.03
CA ALA A 110 -12.11 -21.76 2.68
C ALA A 110 -11.69 -22.13 4.11
N SER A 111 -12.62 -21.98 5.06
CA SER A 111 -12.51 -22.55 6.39
C SER A 111 -12.49 -24.08 6.27
N ALA A 112 -11.32 -24.64 5.99
CA ALA A 112 -10.99 -25.95 6.48
C ALA A 112 -10.70 -25.78 7.97
N ASP A 113 -11.34 -26.57 8.82
CA ASP A 113 -11.10 -26.58 10.27
C ASP A 113 -9.62 -26.92 10.56
N LEU A 114 -8.74 -25.91 10.59
CA LEU A 114 -7.28 -26.06 10.72
C LEU A 114 -6.79 -26.19 12.18
N GLY A 115 -7.69 -26.51 13.11
CA GLY A 115 -7.37 -26.71 14.53
C GLY A 115 -7.19 -25.41 15.33
N PRO A 116 -6.97 -25.50 16.65
CA PRO A 116 -6.84 -24.33 17.52
C PRO A 116 -5.53 -23.58 17.26
N ARG A 117 -5.59 -22.24 17.37
CA ARG A 117 -4.38 -21.39 17.44
C ARG A 117 -3.64 -21.69 18.73
N MET A 118 -2.32 -21.59 18.72
CA MET A 118 -1.51 -21.88 19.90
C MET A 118 -0.66 -20.69 20.30
N GLN A 119 -0.47 -20.52 21.60
CA GLN A 119 0.23 -19.38 22.16
C GLN A 119 1.45 -19.84 22.94
N CYS A 120 2.61 -19.24 22.67
CA CYS A 120 3.78 -19.44 23.51
C CYS A 120 3.52 -18.83 24.90
N SER A 121 3.58 -19.64 25.96
CA SER A 121 3.43 -19.19 27.34
C SER A 121 4.47 -18.14 27.78
N VAL A 122 5.64 -18.14 27.14
CA VAL A 122 6.79 -17.29 27.53
C VAL A 122 6.76 -15.91 26.88
N CYS A 123 6.60 -15.83 25.56
CA CYS A 123 6.63 -14.57 24.81
C CYS A 123 5.26 -14.14 24.26
N GLN A 124 4.20 -14.94 24.51
CA GLN A 124 2.83 -14.66 24.07
C GLN A 124 2.65 -14.64 22.54
N TRP A 125 3.64 -15.12 21.77
CA TRP A 125 3.54 -15.26 20.32
C TRP A 125 2.47 -16.29 19.93
N ILE A 126 1.66 -15.96 18.93
CA ILE A 126 0.51 -16.78 18.51
C ILE A 126 0.85 -17.46 17.18
N TYR A 127 0.86 -18.79 17.20
CA TYR A 127 0.89 -19.62 16.01
C TYR A 127 -0.49 -19.64 15.35
N ASP A 128 -0.55 -19.20 14.09
CA ASP A 128 -1.74 -19.27 13.25
C ASP A 128 -1.56 -20.38 12.20
N PRO A 129 -2.35 -21.47 12.25
CA PRO A 129 -2.26 -22.57 11.28
C PRO A 129 -2.40 -22.09 9.83
N GLU A 130 -3.19 -21.05 9.57
CA GLU A 130 -3.38 -20.48 8.23
C GLU A 130 -2.10 -19.84 7.69
N LEU A 131 -1.31 -19.20 8.56
CA LEU A 131 -0.07 -18.53 8.18
C LEU A 131 1.11 -19.51 8.15
N GLY A 132 1.10 -20.51 9.04
CA GLY A 132 2.22 -21.41 9.27
C GLY A 132 3.47 -20.65 9.73
N GLU A 133 4.64 -21.24 9.49
CA GLU A 133 5.95 -20.57 9.67
C GLU A 133 6.93 -21.04 8.59
N PRO A 134 6.89 -20.41 7.39
CA PRO A 134 7.69 -20.83 6.25
C PRO A 134 9.21 -20.74 6.48
N LEU A 135 9.66 -19.94 7.45
CA LEU A 135 11.09 -19.82 7.77
C LEU A 135 11.66 -21.04 8.49
N GLN A 136 10.80 -21.88 9.06
CA GLN A 136 11.17 -23.09 9.80
C GLN A 136 10.55 -24.35 9.17
N ASP A 137 10.31 -24.31 7.86
CA ASP A 137 9.74 -25.41 7.06
C ASP A 137 8.32 -25.83 7.47
N VAL A 138 7.55 -24.94 8.12
CA VAL A 138 6.14 -25.16 8.44
C VAL A 138 5.28 -24.45 7.40
N ALA A 139 4.69 -25.21 6.47
CA ALA A 139 3.88 -24.65 5.39
C ALA A 139 2.63 -23.92 5.93
N PRO A 140 2.14 -22.88 5.24
CA PRO A 140 0.84 -22.28 5.53
C PRO A 140 -0.27 -23.32 5.39
N GLY A 141 -1.18 -23.38 6.36
CA GLY A 141 -2.23 -24.40 6.45
C GLY A 141 -1.83 -25.68 7.20
N THR A 142 -0.72 -25.69 7.94
CA THR A 142 -0.31 -26.85 8.75
C THR A 142 -0.99 -26.79 10.13
N PRO A 143 -1.76 -27.81 10.55
CA PRO A 143 -2.30 -27.86 11.91
C PRO A 143 -1.19 -28.13 12.93
N TRP A 144 -1.36 -27.72 14.18
CA TRP A 144 -0.33 -27.92 15.22
C TRP A 144 0.10 -29.38 15.43
N SER A 145 -0.78 -30.33 15.15
CA SER A 145 -0.48 -31.76 15.19
C SER A 145 0.60 -32.18 14.19
N GLU A 146 0.71 -31.47 13.06
CA GLU A 146 1.69 -31.75 11.99
C GLU A 146 2.95 -30.89 12.08
N VAL A 147 2.98 -29.91 13.00
CA VAL A 147 4.18 -29.10 13.28
C VAL A 147 5.28 -29.99 13.88
N PRO A 148 6.50 -30.03 13.30
CA PRO A 148 7.60 -30.85 13.81
C PRO A 148 7.98 -30.54 15.26
N ASP A 149 8.46 -31.54 16.01
CA ASP A 149 8.90 -31.36 17.39
C ASP A 149 10.14 -30.46 17.53
N ASN A 150 10.89 -30.27 16.43
CA ASN A 150 12.02 -29.34 16.35
C ASN A 150 11.59 -27.89 16.08
N PHE A 151 10.29 -27.59 16.13
CA PHE A 151 9.80 -26.23 16.00
C PHE A 151 10.24 -25.38 17.19
N LEU A 152 10.78 -24.20 16.91
CA LEU A 152 11.22 -23.24 17.91
C LEU A 152 10.43 -21.95 17.72
N CYS A 153 9.85 -21.40 18.78
CA CYS A 153 9.15 -20.12 18.71
C CYS A 153 10.07 -19.03 18.12
N PRO A 154 9.65 -18.26 17.10
CA PRO A 154 10.50 -17.28 16.43
C PRO A 154 10.94 -16.12 17.36
N GLU A 155 10.15 -15.82 18.39
CA GLU A 155 10.44 -14.73 19.33
C GLU A 155 11.34 -15.15 20.50
N CYS A 156 11.21 -16.39 21.00
CA CYS A 156 11.93 -16.82 22.22
C CYS A 156 12.83 -18.04 22.03
N SER A 157 12.82 -18.67 20.85
CA SER A 157 13.59 -19.88 20.50
C SER A 157 13.37 -21.08 21.43
N LEU A 158 12.25 -21.13 22.15
CA LEU A 158 11.84 -22.28 22.95
C LEU A 158 11.05 -23.28 22.11
N GLY A 159 11.13 -24.55 22.50
CA GLY A 159 10.54 -25.66 21.75
C GLY A 159 9.00 -25.67 21.72
N LYS A 160 8.45 -26.66 21.03
CA LYS A 160 7.00 -26.89 20.90
C LYS A 160 6.30 -27.15 22.25
N ASP A 161 7.04 -27.52 23.29
CA ASP A 161 6.55 -27.89 24.62
C ASP A 161 5.99 -26.72 25.44
N VAL A 162 6.36 -25.47 25.12
CA VAL A 162 5.92 -24.28 25.86
C VAL A 162 4.65 -23.62 25.31
N PHE A 163 3.97 -24.27 24.36
CA PHE A 163 2.78 -23.71 23.69
C PHE A 163 1.47 -24.22 24.30
N ASP A 164 0.58 -23.29 24.59
CA ASP A 164 -0.76 -23.52 25.13
C ASP A 164 -1.84 -23.29 24.06
N GLU A 165 -2.97 -23.98 24.16
CA GLU A 165 -4.09 -23.80 23.23
C GLU A 165 -4.82 -22.47 23.51
N LEU A 166 -4.93 -21.61 22.50
CA LEU A 166 -5.71 -20.38 22.53
C LEU A 166 -7.16 -20.74 22.19
N ALA A 167 -7.88 -21.25 23.20
CA ALA A 167 -9.30 -21.56 23.07
C ALA A 167 -10.07 -20.32 22.61
N THR A 168 -10.58 -20.38 21.37
CA THR A 168 -11.44 -19.33 20.82
C THR A 168 -12.83 -19.52 21.45
N GLU A 169 -12.98 -19.16 22.72
CA GLU A 169 -14.29 -19.10 23.36
C GLU A 169 -15.08 -17.93 22.76
N ALA A 170 -15.86 -18.23 21.73
CA ALA A 170 -16.90 -17.35 21.24
C ALA A 170 -18.00 -17.23 22.32
N LYS A 171 -18.13 -16.04 22.92
CA LYS A 171 -19.32 -15.62 23.65
C LYS A 171 -19.90 -14.36 23.03
#